data_AF-A0A448ZMV6-F1
#
_entry.id   AF-A0A448ZMV6-F1
#
_cell.length_a   1.000
_cell.length_b   1.000
_cell.length_c   1.000
_cell.angle_alpha   90.00
_cell.angle_beta   90.00
_cell.angle_gamma   90.00
#
_symmetry.space_group_name_H-M   'P 1'
#
loop_
_entity.id
_entity.type
_entity.pdbx_description
1 polymer ?
#
loop_
_entity_poly.entity_id
_entity_poly.type
_entity_poly.pdbx_seq_one_letter_code
_entity_poly.pdbx_strand_id
1 'polypeptide(L)'
;MSKVFIAVPTEELFASADSVAKALATKYGILDVTVRSSESPIDRLLTTVQQETNVVWVFYSGSSLAAYNLLQEESPYPVLEVEAEGEPDEIAWTVAKWCGLGCEAVAKKVRQATAERRQAKLVRDSQLQTKSFKYHKAMSNVFDRNLQVTGDNIGLEAKRGKVRDRIEVDDKTIALVTTDRQSGFDRQLALVPYKGAVLNLTSAFWFEQTKDIIKNHIVAIPHPYVTIARKCQPFPIEFVVRSYMTGSTDTSIWKNYSNGVRNYCGHELPDGMVKNQKLAKNLLTPTTKEEEHDRPISAEEIIAEKWMTQEDWDVCAEAALKVFALGQKIADEHGLILVDTKYEFGRDLETGEILLIDEVHTPDSSRYWLASSYADRIAKGMEPENIDKEFLRLWFRERCDPYKEKVLPEPPRELVLELSRRYITLFEMITWEHFDFPTDGEEGIASAIRSFQK
;
A
#
# COMPACT_ATOMS: atom_id res chain seq x y z
N MET A 1 -43.37 -8.02 0.97
CA MET A 1 -42.13 -8.61 0.44
C MET A 1 -42.03 -8.26 -1.02
N SER A 2 -40.95 -7.62 -1.45
CA SER A 2 -40.68 -7.43 -2.88
C SER A 2 -39.94 -8.68 -3.35
N LYS A 3 -40.53 -9.50 -4.23
CA LYS A 3 -39.85 -10.67 -4.80
C LYS A 3 -39.22 -10.25 -6.12
N VAL A 4 -37.97 -10.61 -6.35
CA VAL A 4 -37.29 -10.40 -7.63
C VAL A 4 -36.89 -11.77 -8.17
N PHE A 5 -37.35 -12.06 -9.38
CA PHE A 5 -37.12 -13.33 -10.06
C PHE A 5 -36.01 -13.10 -11.09
N ILE A 6 -34.96 -13.92 -11.01
CA ILE A 6 -33.80 -13.81 -11.89
C ILE A 6 -33.66 -15.16 -12.62
N ALA A 7 -33.90 -15.18 -13.93
CA ALA A 7 -33.62 -16.34 -14.76
C ALA A 7 -32.14 -16.29 -15.19
N VAL A 8 -31.37 -17.35 -14.95
CA VAL A 8 -29.96 -17.45 -15.38
C VAL A 8 -29.84 -18.65 -16.33
N PRO A 9 -29.72 -18.43 -17.64
CA PRO A 9 -29.78 -19.50 -18.63
C PRO A 9 -28.44 -20.26 -18.69
N THR A 10 -28.20 -21.15 -17.72
CA THR A 10 -27.04 -22.04 -17.72
C THR A 10 -27.44 -23.45 -17.29
N GLU A 11 -26.98 -24.47 -18.02
CA GLU A 11 -27.16 -25.88 -17.63
C GLU A 11 -26.32 -26.23 -16.38
N GLU A 12 -25.22 -25.50 -16.17
CA GLU A 12 -24.29 -25.71 -15.05
C GLU A 12 -24.77 -25.13 -13.71
N LEU A 13 -25.74 -24.21 -13.73
CA LEU A 13 -26.27 -23.58 -12.53
C LEU A 13 -26.91 -24.61 -11.59
N PHE A 14 -27.49 -25.68 -12.13
CA PHE A 14 -28.07 -26.75 -11.33
C PHE A 14 -27.01 -27.46 -10.46
N ALA A 15 -25.86 -27.80 -11.05
CA ALA A 15 -24.75 -28.44 -10.34
C ALA A 15 -24.01 -27.48 -9.39
N SER A 16 -24.09 -26.18 -9.66
CA SER A 16 -23.40 -25.12 -8.90
C SER A 16 -24.30 -24.31 -7.97
N ALA A 17 -25.59 -24.59 -7.91
CA ALA A 17 -26.61 -23.82 -7.19
C ALA A 17 -26.24 -23.55 -5.73
N ASP A 18 -25.78 -24.58 -5.02
CA ASP A 18 -25.35 -24.46 -3.62
C ASP A 18 -24.12 -23.55 -3.49
N SER A 19 -23.14 -23.70 -4.39
CA SER A 19 -21.95 -22.86 -4.44
C SER A 19 -22.29 -21.39 -4.74
N VAL A 20 -23.20 -21.13 -5.68
CA VAL A 20 -23.69 -19.79 -6.02
C VAL A 20 -24.44 -19.18 -4.84
N ALA A 21 -25.38 -19.91 -4.24
CA ALA A 21 -26.14 -19.45 -3.08
C ALA A 21 -25.24 -19.16 -1.88
N LYS A 22 -24.23 -20.01 -1.64
CA LYS A 22 -23.22 -19.80 -0.60
C LYS A 22 -22.36 -18.58 -0.89
N ALA A 23 -21.95 -18.34 -2.14
CA ALA A 23 -21.22 -17.14 -2.52
C ALA A 23 -22.09 -15.87 -2.33
N LEU A 24 -23.37 -15.91 -2.72
CA LEU A 24 -24.34 -14.83 -2.50
C LEU A 24 -24.52 -14.49 -1.01
N ALA A 25 -24.66 -15.51 -0.18
CA ALA A 25 -24.81 -15.35 1.26
C ALA A 25 -23.52 -14.85 1.93
N THR A 26 -22.38 -15.45 1.62
CA THR A 26 -21.12 -15.16 2.33
C THR A 26 -20.45 -13.87 1.84
N LYS A 27 -20.46 -13.60 0.52
CA LYS A 27 -19.77 -12.43 -0.07
C LYS A 27 -20.65 -11.20 -0.15
N TYR A 28 -21.95 -11.38 -0.44
CA TYR A 28 -22.86 -10.26 -0.68
C TYR A 28 -23.96 -10.14 0.41
N GLY A 29 -24.00 -11.05 1.38
CA GLY A 29 -25.03 -11.11 2.43
C GLY A 29 -26.44 -11.12 1.86
N ILE A 30 -26.61 -11.75 0.70
CA ILE A 30 -27.91 -12.05 0.12
C ILE A 30 -28.28 -13.41 0.68
N LEU A 31 -28.97 -13.38 1.82
CA LEU A 31 -29.25 -14.58 2.61
C LEU A 31 -30.50 -15.30 2.10
N ASP A 32 -31.48 -14.62 1.51
CA ASP A 32 -32.74 -15.22 1.05
C ASP A 32 -32.70 -15.60 -0.43
N VAL A 33 -31.87 -16.61 -0.73
CA VAL A 33 -31.68 -17.16 -2.08
C VAL A 33 -32.41 -18.50 -2.20
N THR A 34 -33.29 -18.59 -3.20
CA THR A 34 -33.93 -19.84 -3.63
C THR A 34 -33.48 -20.15 -5.05
N VAL A 35 -32.79 -21.27 -5.26
CA VAL A 35 -32.44 -21.75 -6.61
C VAL A 35 -33.41 -22.86 -7.03
N ARG A 36 -33.82 -22.86 -8.30
CA ARG A 36 -34.81 -23.76 -8.90
C ARG A 36 -34.36 -24.19 -10.30
N SER A 37 -34.85 -25.34 -10.75
CA SER A 37 -34.74 -25.78 -12.15
C SER A 37 -36.02 -25.40 -12.89
N SER A 38 -35.90 -24.97 -14.15
CA SER A 38 -37.07 -24.77 -15.02
C SER A 38 -37.80 -26.07 -15.39
N GLU A 39 -37.19 -27.22 -15.12
CA GLU A 39 -37.75 -28.56 -15.40
C GLU A 39 -38.48 -29.17 -14.19
N SER A 40 -38.55 -28.46 -13.05
CA SER A 40 -39.22 -28.92 -11.83
C SER A 40 -40.44 -28.07 -11.48
N PRO A 41 -41.55 -28.67 -10.98
CA PRO A 41 -42.74 -27.93 -10.55
C PRO A 41 -42.44 -26.87 -9.47
N ILE A 42 -43.25 -25.80 -9.43
CA ILE A 42 -43.16 -24.62 -8.52
C ILE A 42 -42.85 -24.97 -7.05
N ASP A 43 -43.23 -26.17 -6.59
CA ASP A 43 -43.20 -26.54 -5.18
C ASP A 43 -41.95 -27.34 -4.74
N ARG A 44 -40.99 -27.61 -5.63
CA ARG A 44 -39.70 -28.24 -5.25
C ARG A 44 -38.58 -27.22 -5.13
N LEU A 45 -38.23 -26.88 -3.89
CA LEU A 45 -37.07 -26.06 -3.52
C LEU A 45 -35.80 -26.91 -3.59
N LEU A 46 -34.74 -26.41 -4.24
CA LEU A 46 -33.44 -27.11 -4.28
C LEU A 46 -32.54 -26.73 -3.09
N THR A 47 -32.55 -25.46 -2.68
CA THR A 47 -31.80 -24.95 -1.52
C THR A 47 -32.45 -23.68 -0.98
N THR A 48 -32.28 -23.42 0.32
CA THR A 48 -32.73 -22.18 0.96
C THR A 48 -31.77 -21.80 2.06
N VAL A 49 -31.24 -20.58 2.00
CA VAL A 49 -30.71 -19.88 3.17
C VAL A 49 -31.82 -18.89 3.56
N GLN A 50 -32.19 -18.78 4.83
CA GLN A 50 -33.29 -17.91 5.28
C GLN A 50 -32.88 -17.04 6.47
N GLN A 51 -33.20 -15.75 6.39
CA GLN A 51 -33.41 -14.87 7.54
C GLN A 51 -34.58 -13.92 7.25
N GLU A 52 -35.20 -13.32 8.26
CA GLU A 52 -36.33 -12.40 8.06
C GLU A 52 -35.88 -11.12 7.33
N THR A 53 -35.85 -11.15 5.99
CA THR A 53 -35.69 -9.97 5.15
C THR A 53 -36.90 -9.77 4.23
N ASN A 54 -37.05 -8.55 3.72
CA ASN A 54 -38.20 -8.15 2.90
C ASN A 54 -38.11 -8.59 1.43
N VAL A 55 -37.03 -9.28 1.00
CA VAL A 55 -36.77 -9.60 -0.41
C VAL A 55 -36.34 -11.06 -0.56
N VAL A 56 -37.07 -11.81 -1.39
CA VAL A 56 -36.76 -13.21 -1.74
C VAL A 56 -36.31 -13.26 -3.20
N TRP A 57 -35.14 -13.85 -3.44
CA TRP A 57 -34.55 -13.98 -4.77
C TRP A 57 -34.72 -15.41 -5.28
N VAL A 58 -35.32 -15.58 -6.46
CA VAL A 58 -35.57 -16.91 -7.05
C VAL A 58 -34.80 -17.05 -8.37
N PHE A 59 -33.90 -18.02 -8.43
CA PHE A 59 -33.02 -18.29 -9.58
C PHE A 59 -33.48 -19.52 -10.35
N TYR A 60 -33.53 -19.45 -11.68
CA TYR A 60 -33.92 -20.58 -12.53
C TYR A 60 -32.82 -20.96 -13.52
N SER A 61 -32.50 -22.26 -13.59
CA SER A 61 -31.59 -22.87 -14.57
C SER A 61 -32.37 -23.59 -15.69
N GLY A 62 -32.07 -23.31 -16.96
CA GLY A 62 -32.68 -23.98 -18.12
C GLY A 62 -32.35 -23.32 -19.47
N SER A 63 -32.74 -23.95 -20.58
CA SER A 63 -32.59 -23.36 -21.93
C SER A 63 -33.44 -22.09 -22.07
N SER A 64 -32.85 -21.03 -22.65
CA SER A 64 -33.29 -19.63 -22.47
C SER A 64 -34.77 -19.38 -22.75
N LEU A 65 -35.33 -19.96 -23.82
CA LEU A 65 -36.68 -19.59 -24.25
C LEU A 65 -37.81 -20.30 -23.49
N ALA A 66 -37.63 -21.57 -23.13
CA ALA A 66 -38.71 -22.36 -22.48
C ALA A 66 -38.82 -22.06 -20.98
N ALA A 67 -37.67 -21.92 -20.31
CA ALA A 67 -37.60 -21.58 -18.89
C ALA A 67 -38.16 -20.17 -18.61
N TYR A 68 -37.82 -19.20 -19.45
CA TYR A 68 -38.26 -17.82 -19.33
C TYR A 68 -39.77 -17.66 -19.52
N ASN A 69 -40.34 -18.33 -20.52
CA ASN A 69 -41.78 -18.25 -20.80
C ASN A 69 -42.61 -18.86 -19.66
N LEU A 70 -42.23 -20.02 -19.14
CA LEU A 70 -42.88 -20.64 -17.97
C LEU A 70 -42.85 -19.70 -16.76
N LEU A 71 -41.73 -19.02 -16.55
CA LEU A 71 -41.55 -18.08 -15.46
C LEU A 71 -42.41 -16.83 -15.55
N GLN A 72 -42.53 -16.27 -16.76
CA GLN A 72 -43.42 -15.14 -16.99
C GLN A 72 -44.88 -15.51 -16.75
N GLU A 73 -45.28 -16.74 -17.08
CA GLU A 73 -46.65 -17.21 -16.87
C GLU A 73 -46.97 -17.45 -15.38
N GLU A 74 -46.00 -17.97 -14.61
CA GLU A 74 -46.23 -18.36 -13.22
C GLU A 74 -45.92 -17.25 -12.19
N SER A 75 -45.08 -16.26 -12.55
CA SER A 75 -44.65 -15.22 -11.63
C SER A 75 -45.58 -14.00 -11.66
N PRO A 76 -46.16 -13.57 -10.52
CA PRO A 76 -46.90 -12.32 -10.43
C PRO A 76 -46.00 -11.07 -10.42
N TYR A 77 -44.69 -11.22 -10.63
CA TYR A 77 -43.68 -10.16 -10.60
C TYR A 77 -42.78 -10.21 -11.84
N PRO A 78 -42.15 -9.09 -12.24
CA PRO A 78 -41.22 -9.07 -13.37
C PRO A 78 -40.09 -10.09 -13.22
N VAL A 79 -39.83 -10.82 -14.30
CA VAL A 79 -38.72 -11.78 -14.42
C VAL A 79 -37.58 -11.10 -15.17
N LEU A 80 -36.42 -10.99 -14.53
CA LEU A 80 -35.20 -10.48 -15.14
C LEU A 80 -34.39 -11.65 -15.69
N GLU A 81 -34.13 -11.67 -16.99
CA GLU A 81 -33.19 -12.61 -17.58
C GLU A 81 -31.77 -12.04 -17.44
N VAL A 82 -30.86 -12.85 -16.90
CA VAL A 82 -29.46 -12.49 -16.68
C VAL A 82 -28.59 -13.52 -17.35
N GLU A 83 -27.98 -13.14 -18.47
CA GLU A 83 -26.89 -13.91 -19.06
C GLU A 83 -25.70 -13.92 -18.10
N ALA A 84 -25.41 -15.08 -17.53
CA ALA A 84 -24.20 -15.30 -16.76
C ALA A 84 -23.61 -16.65 -17.17
N GLU A 85 -22.36 -16.64 -17.62
CA GLU A 85 -21.61 -17.85 -17.99
C GLU A 85 -20.34 -17.95 -17.13
N GLY A 86 -19.91 -19.17 -16.84
CA GLY A 86 -18.66 -19.45 -16.14
C GLY A 86 -18.81 -19.96 -14.70
N GLU A 87 -17.72 -19.90 -13.94
CA GLU A 87 -17.62 -20.46 -12.59
C GLU A 87 -18.68 -19.88 -11.62
N PRO A 88 -19.06 -20.61 -10.56
CA PRO A 88 -20.14 -20.22 -9.63
C PRO A 88 -19.97 -18.81 -9.04
N ASP A 89 -18.73 -18.39 -8.82
CA ASP A 89 -18.40 -17.06 -8.30
C ASP A 89 -18.70 -15.92 -9.30
N GLU A 90 -18.53 -16.15 -10.61
CA GLU A 90 -18.85 -15.17 -11.65
C GLU A 90 -20.36 -15.02 -11.84
N ILE A 91 -21.08 -16.13 -11.71
CA ILE A 91 -22.55 -16.12 -11.74
C ILE A 91 -23.09 -15.37 -10.52
N ALA A 92 -22.62 -15.72 -9.31
CA ALA A 92 -23.00 -15.03 -8.07
C ALA A 92 -22.69 -13.54 -8.14
N TRP A 93 -21.57 -13.17 -8.75
CA TRP A 93 -21.19 -11.79 -8.94
C TRP A 93 -22.15 -11.01 -9.84
N THR A 94 -22.51 -11.60 -10.98
CA THR A 94 -23.43 -10.99 -11.95
C THR A 94 -24.79 -10.81 -11.31
N VAL A 95 -25.32 -11.85 -10.67
CA VAL A 95 -26.56 -11.81 -9.89
C VAL A 95 -26.54 -10.69 -8.85
N ALA A 96 -25.47 -10.58 -8.05
CA ALA A 96 -25.39 -9.58 -6.99
C ALA A 96 -25.48 -8.14 -7.53
N LYS A 97 -24.88 -7.85 -8.69
CA LYS A 97 -24.99 -6.52 -9.35
C LYS A 97 -26.44 -6.16 -9.66
N TRP A 98 -27.21 -7.10 -10.20
CA TRP A 98 -28.63 -6.91 -10.48
C TRP A 98 -29.43 -6.69 -9.19
N CYS A 99 -29.15 -7.49 -8.16
CA CYS A 99 -29.78 -7.30 -6.85
C CYS A 99 -29.49 -5.91 -6.27
N GLY A 100 -28.31 -5.36 -6.52
CA GLY A 100 -27.92 -4.00 -6.13
C GLY A 100 -28.78 -2.90 -6.75
N LEU A 101 -29.36 -3.09 -7.94
CA LEU A 101 -30.23 -2.08 -8.56
C LEU A 101 -31.50 -1.80 -7.74
N GLY A 102 -32.01 -2.81 -7.03
CA GLY A 102 -33.22 -2.72 -6.21
C GLY A 102 -32.98 -2.59 -4.71
N CYS A 103 -31.73 -2.69 -4.25
CA CYS A 103 -31.40 -2.70 -2.82
C CYS A 103 -30.05 -2.02 -2.54
N GLU A 104 -30.10 -0.84 -1.91
CA GLU A 104 -28.91 -0.03 -1.61
C GLU A 104 -27.90 -0.76 -0.69
N ALA A 105 -28.38 -1.57 0.25
CA ALA A 105 -27.51 -2.37 1.11
C ALA A 105 -26.70 -3.41 0.32
N VAL A 106 -27.32 -4.04 -0.68
CA VAL A 106 -26.64 -4.97 -1.60
C VAL A 106 -25.73 -4.18 -2.56
N ALA A 107 -26.19 -3.04 -3.08
CA ALA A 107 -25.40 -2.17 -3.95
C ALA A 107 -24.09 -1.72 -3.30
N LYS A 108 -24.13 -1.42 -1.99
CA LYS A 108 -22.93 -1.06 -1.22
C LYS A 108 -21.93 -2.23 -1.16
N LYS A 109 -22.41 -3.45 -0.90
CA LYS A 109 -21.57 -4.65 -0.86
C LYS A 109 -21.00 -5.02 -2.23
N VAL A 110 -21.80 -4.88 -3.29
CA VAL A 110 -21.34 -5.07 -4.67
C VAL A 110 -20.27 -4.05 -5.03
N ARG A 111 -20.45 -2.77 -4.70
CA ARG A 111 -19.42 -1.75 -4.93
C ARG A 111 -18.12 -2.07 -4.20
N GLN A 112 -18.21 -2.48 -2.93
CA GLN A 112 -17.05 -2.91 -2.14
C GLN A 112 -16.33 -4.10 -2.80
N ALA A 113 -17.05 -5.18 -3.12
CA ALA A 113 -16.46 -6.34 -3.79
C ALA A 113 -15.93 -6.00 -5.19
N THR A 114 -16.50 -5.00 -5.89
CA THR A 114 -15.98 -4.52 -7.19
C THR A 114 -14.61 -3.90 -6.97
N ALA A 115 -14.48 -3.05 -5.95
CA ALA A 115 -13.22 -2.40 -5.60
C ALA A 115 -12.17 -3.45 -5.21
N GLU A 116 -12.50 -4.38 -4.31
CA GLU A 116 -11.61 -5.46 -3.90
C GLU A 116 -11.13 -6.32 -5.09
N ARG A 117 -12.04 -6.69 -6.00
CA ARG A 117 -11.70 -7.47 -7.20
C ARG A 117 -10.83 -6.66 -8.17
N ARG A 118 -11.09 -5.37 -8.32
CA ARG A 118 -10.24 -4.47 -9.12
C ARG A 118 -8.85 -4.36 -8.51
N GLN A 119 -8.74 -4.14 -7.21
CA GLN A 119 -7.48 -4.10 -6.48
C GLN A 119 -6.69 -5.41 -6.63
N ALA A 120 -7.34 -6.56 -6.42
CA ALA A 120 -6.71 -7.87 -6.59
C ALA A 120 -6.19 -8.10 -8.01
N LYS A 121 -6.94 -7.66 -9.03
CA LYS A 121 -6.49 -7.70 -10.42
C LYS A 121 -5.28 -6.78 -10.65
N LEU A 122 -5.31 -5.55 -10.14
CA LEU A 122 -4.19 -4.60 -10.24
C LEU A 122 -2.91 -5.17 -9.64
N VAL A 123 -3.00 -5.73 -8.43
CA VAL A 123 -1.88 -6.42 -7.77
C VAL A 123 -1.34 -7.54 -8.64
N ARG A 124 -2.22 -8.39 -9.17
CA ARG A 124 -1.84 -9.53 -10.02
C ARG A 124 -1.17 -9.05 -11.31
N ASP A 125 -1.71 -8.03 -11.97
CA ASP A 125 -1.18 -7.50 -13.22
C ASP A 125 0.21 -6.90 -13.02
N SER A 126 0.41 -6.09 -11.97
CA SER A 126 1.73 -5.55 -11.59
C SER A 126 2.73 -6.67 -11.23
N GLN A 127 2.29 -7.70 -10.51
CA GLN A 127 3.14 -8.86 -10.21
C GLN A 127 3.54 -9.64 -11.47
N LEU A 128 2.62 -9.85 -12.41
CA LEU A 128 2.90 -10.53 -13.68
C LEU A 128 3.88 -9.71 -14.53
N GLN A 129 3.65 -8.40 -14.63
CA GLN A 129 4.51 -7.48 -15.37
C GLN A 129 5.94 -7.47 -14.81
N THR A 130 6.10 -7.28 -13.50
CA THR A 130 7.42 -7.20 -12.89
C THR A 130 8.17 -8.54 -12.85
N LYS A 131 7.46 -9.67 -12.98
CA LYS A 131 8.04 -11.01 -13.20
C LYS A 131 8.36 -11.30 -14.67
N SER A 132 8.03 -10.41 -15.59
CA SER A 132 8.31 -10.60 -17.01
C SER A 132 9.80 -10.71 -17.29
N PHE A 133 10.14 -11.40 -18.39
CA PHE A 133 11.52 -11.52 -18.85
C PHE A 133 12.21 -10.16 -19.03
N LYS A 134 11.47 -9.12 -19.46
CA LYS A 134 12.00 -7.77 -19.64
C LYS A 134 12.54 -7.20 -18.32
N TYR A 135 11.72 -7.21 -17.26
CA TYR A 135 12.09 -6.64 -15.96
C TYR A 135 13.20 -7.47 -15.32
N HIS A 136 13.06 -8.79 -15.34
CA HIS A 136 14.09 -9.68 -14.82
C HIS A 136 15.44 -9.46 -15.52
N LYS A 137 15.45 -9.33 -16.86
CA LYS A 137 16.67 -9.05 -17.63
C LYS A 137 17.26 -7.69 -17.29
N ALA A 138 16.44 -6.65 -17.12
CA ALA A 138 16.92 -5.31 -16.78
C ALA A 138 17.59 -5.27 -15.39
N MET A 139 16.95 -5.87 -14.37
CA MET A 139 17.51 -5.95 -13.01
C MET A 139 18.75 -6.85 -12.97
N SER A 140 18.71 -8.00 -13.63
CA SER A 140 19.84 -8.94 -13.73
C SER A 140 21.05 -8.28 -14.38
N ASN A 141 20.87 -7.58 -15.50
CA ASN A 141 21.98 -6.92 -16.20
C ASN A 141 22.67 -5.87 -15.31
N VAL A 142 21.93 -5.13 -14.49
CA VAL A 142 22.52 -4.18 -13.55
C VAL A 142 23.25 -4.91 -12.42
N PHE A 143 22.65 -5.95 -11.84
CA PHE A 143 23.27 -6.73 -10.77
C PHE A 143 24.55 -7.44 -11.23
N ASP A 144 24.48 -8.20 -12.31
CA ASP A 144 25.55 -9.09 -12.78
C ASP A 144 26.76 -8.30 -13.30
N ARG A 145 26.57 -7.03 -13.68
CA ARG A 145 27.63 -6.14 -14.17
C ARG A 145 28.07 -5.10 -13.14
N ASN A 146 27.56 -5.16 -11.91
CA ASN A 146 27.84 -4.20 -10.84
C ASN A 146 27.57 -2.74 -11.25
N LEU A 147 26.45 -2.48 -11.92
CA LEU A 147 26.06 -1.16 -12.42
C LEU A 147 25.10 -0.41 -11.49
N GLN A 148 24.89 -0.91 -10.26
CA GLN A 148 24.08 -0.24 -9.26
C GLN A 148 24.68 1.13 -8.91
N VAL A 149 23.83 2.12 -8.70
CA VAL A 149 24.27 3.46 -8.29
C VAL A 149 24.70 3.42 -6.82
N THR A 150 25.99 3.60 -6.55
CA THR A 150 26.55 3.57 -5.20
C THR A 150 26.85 4.95 -4.63
N GLY A 151 26.85 5.98 -5.47
CA GLY A 151 27.28 7.35 -5.18
C GLY A 151 28.78 7.58 -5.37
N ASP A 152 29.59 6.52 -5.51
CA ASP A 152 31.06 6.62 -5.41
C ASP A 152 31.72 7.15 -6.69
N ASN A 153 31.12 6.96 -7.87
CA ASN A 153 31.71 7.37 -9.15
C ASN A 153 30.99 8.56 -9.81
N ILE A 154 30.18 9.31 -9.06
CA ILE A 154 29.53 10.54 -9.54
C ILE A 154 30.58 11.64 -9.82
N GLY A 155 31.71 11.61 -9.11
CA GLY A 155 32.79 12.59 -9.30
C GLY A 155 32.42 14.02 -8.87
N LEU A 156 31.54 14.14 -7.86
CA LEU A 156 31.17 15.38 -7.19
C LEU A 156 31.33 15.18 -5.68
N GLU A 157 31.74 16.23 -4.96
CA GLU A 157 31.88 16.16 -3.50
C GLU A 157 30.51 16.00 -2.84
N ALA A 158 30.35 14.96 -2.04
CA ALA A 158 29.09 14.59 -1.43
C ALA A 158 29.22 14.29 0.06
N LYS A 159 28.26 14.77 0.85
CA LYS A 159 28.04 14.28 2.21
C LYS A 159 27.25 12.98 2.14
N ARG A 160 27.90 11.87 2.47
CA ARG A 160 27.32 10.52 2.36
C ARG A 160 26.31 10.24 3.46
N GLY A 161 25.12 9.76 3.09
CA GLY A 161 24.12 9.23 4.02
C GLY A 161 23.94 7.72 3.87
N LYS A 162 23.04 7.12 4.68
CA LYS A 162 22.76 5.66 4.60
C LYS A 162 22.26 5.26 3.20
N VAL A 163 21.37 6.06 2.62
CA VAL A 163 20.75 5.81 1.29
C VAL A 163 20.93 6.99 0.34
N ARG A 164 20.81 8.23 0.84
CA ARG A 164 20.92 9.45 0.04
C ARG A 164 22.25 10.17 0.28
N ASP A 165 22.87 10.64 -0.80
CA ASP A 165 24.06 11.48 -0.77
C ASP A 165 23.66 12.92 -1.09
N ARG A 166 24.21 13.88 -0.33
CA ARG A 166 23.91 15.31 -0.48
C ARG A 166 25.09 16.02 -1.13
N ILE A 167 24.85 16.65 -2.28
CA ILE A 167 25.82 17.45 -3.04
C ILE A 167 25.36 18.91 -3.03
N GLU A 168 26.27 19.83 -2.77
CA GLU A 168 25.99 21.27 -2.87
C GLU A 168 25.88 21.68 -4.35
N VAL A 169 24.80 22.37 -4.71
CA VAL A 169 24.58 22.84 -6.09
C VAL A 169 24.91 24.33 -6.19
N ASP A 170 24.34 25.13 -5.30
CA ASP A 170 24.65 26.56 -5.13
C ASP A 170 24.40 26.97 -3.66
N ASP A 171 24.35 28.27 -3.36
CA ASP A 171 24.13 28.76 -2.00
C ASP A 171 22.75 28.37 -1.41
N LYS A 172 21.75 28.10 -2.26
CA LYS A 172 20.35 27.92 -1.88
C LYS A 172 19.81 26.51 -2.10
N THR A 173 20.48 25.72 -2.94
CA THR A 173 20.00 24.42 -3.37
C THR A 173 21.03 23.32 -3.22
N ILE A 174 20.53 22.10 -3.08
CA ILE A 174 21.30 20.87 -2.97
C ILE A 174 20.75 19.84 -3.94
N ALA A 175 21.61 18.95 -4.38
CA ALA A 175 21.22 17.72 -5.04
C ALA A 175 21.20 16.59 -4.02
N LEU A 176 20.06 15.90 -3.93
CA LEU A 176 19.88 14.66 -3.19
C LEU A 176 19.95 13.51 -4.19
N VAL A 177 21.02 12.71 -4.11
CA VAL A 177 21.19 11.51 -4.93
C VAL A 177 20.75 10.29 -4.14
N THR A 178 19.64 9.68 -4.53
CA THR A 178 19.08 8.50 -3.87
C THR A 178 19.70 7.25 -4.44
N THR A 179 20.59 6.58 -3.71
CA THR A 179 21.38 5.46 -4.24
C THR A 179 20.67 4.11 -4.14
N ASP A 180 21.24 3.10 -4.77
CA ASP A 180 20.79 1.70 -4.72
C ASP A 180 21.20 0.99 -3.42
N ARG A 181 21.81 1.71 -2.46
CA ARG A 181 22.18 1.15 -1.16
C ARG A 181 20.93 0.78 -0.35
N GLN A 182 20.89 -0.46 0.11
CA GLN A 182 19.91 -0.93 1.09
C GLN A 182 20.57 -1.03 2.45
N SER A 183 19.97 -0.38 3.46
CA SER A 183 20.46 -0.42 4.85
C SER A 183 19.52 -1.16 5.80
N GLY A 184 20.09 -1.65 6.90
CA GLY A 184 19.42 -2.26 8.04
C GLY A 184 20.44 -2.66 9.11
N PHE A 185 20.01 -2.73 10.37
CA PHE A 185 20.93 -2.97 11.52
C PHE A 185 22.12 -2.00 11.56
N ASP A 186 21.86 -0.73 11.19
CA ASP A 186 22.85 0.34 11.05
C ASP A 186 24.02 0.07 10.09
N ARG A 187 23.79 -0.84 9.14
CA ARG A 187 24.78 -1.25 8.14
C ARG A 187 24.17 -1.26 6.74
N GLN A 188 25.03 -1.16 5.73
CA GLN A 188 24.64 -1.48 4.36
C GLN A 188 24.55 -3.00 4.21
N LEU A 189 23.41 -3.48 3.73
CA LEU A 189 23.07 -4.89 3.58
C LEU A 189 23.25 -5.39 2.14
N ALA A 190 22.94 -4.54 1.16
CA ALA A 190 22.99 -4.89 -0.27
C ALA A 190 23.04 -3.65 -1.16
N LEU A 191 23.37 -3.85 -2.43
CA LEU A 191 23.11 -2.91 -3.52
C LEU A 191 21.97 -3.47 -4.38
N VAL A 192 20.80 -2.84 -4.28
CA VAL A 192 19.55 -3.31 -4.89
C VAL A 192 19.33 -2.54 -6.20
N PRO A 193 19.40 -3.20 -7.38
CA PRO A 193 19.22 -2.53 -8.66
C PRO A 193 17.98 -1.63 -8.69
N TYR A 194 18.12 -0.42 -9.20
CA TYR A 194 17.02 0.55 -9.42
C TYR A 194 16.28 1.01 -8.17
N LYS A 195 16.68 0.59 -6.96
CA LYS A 195 16.05 1.02 -5.71
C LYS A 195 16.09 2.54 -5.58
N GLY A 196 17.22 3.16 -5.90
CA GLY A 196 17.39 4.60 -5.79
C GLY A 196 16.42 5.39 -6.64
N ALA A 197 16.29 5.00 -7.92
CA ALA A 197 15.31 5.58 -8.84
C ALA A 197 13.87 5.38 -8.37
N VAL A 198 13.51 4.17 -7.94
CA VAL A 198 12.17 3.88 -7.41
C VAL A 198 11.82 4.81 -6.25
N LEU A 199 12.72 4.95 -5.27
CA LEU A 199 12.46 5.78 -4.09
C LEU A 199 12.32 7.26 -4.45
N ASN A 200 13.22 7.78 -5.29
CA ASN A 200 13.22 9.17 -5.68
C ASN A 200 11.98 9.54 -6.52
N LEU A 201 11.61 8.71 -7.49
CA LEU A 201 10.40 8.92 -8.31
C LEU A 201 9.10 8.73 -7.51
N THR A 202 9.06 7.74 -6.60
CA THR A 202 7.91 7.58 -5.69
C THR A 202 7.73 8.85 -4.84
N SER A 203 8.82 9.37 -4.27
CA SER A 203 8.75 10.58 -3.48
C SER A 203 8.32 11.79 -4.32
N ALA A 204 8.84 11.93 -5.55
CA ALA A 204 8.46 13.01 -6.47
C ALA A 204 6.95 12.99 -6.78
N PHE A 205 6.38 11.80 -7.04
CA PHE A 205 4.94 11.64 -7.20
C PHE A 205 4.18 12.15 -5.97
N TRP A 206 4.57 11.76 -4.76
CA TRP A 206 3.86 12.16 -3.54
C TRP A 206 4.00 13.64 -3.20
N PHE A 207 5.17 14.23 -3.46
CA PHE A 207 5.34 15.68 -3.31
C PHE A 207 4.42 16.48 -4.23
N GLU A 208 4.19 16.00 -5.45
CA GLU A 208 3.21 16.58 -6.36
C GLU A 208 1.77 16.39 -5.86
N GLN A 209 1.41 15.19 -5.39
CA GLN A 209 0.07 14.92 -4.84
C GLN A 209 -0.27 15.76 -3.59
N THR A 210 0.74 16.16 -2.82
CA THR A 210 0.58 16.77 -1.49
C THR A 210 0.83 18.28 -1.45
N LYS A 211 1.20 18.88 -2.59
CA LYS A 211 1.58 20.31 -2.68
C LYS A 211 0.49 21.30 -2.22
N ASP A 212 -0.78 20.91 -2.32
CA ASP A 212 -1.92 21.74 -1.90
C ASP A 212 -2.17 21.66 -0.37
N ILE A 213 -1.54 20.69 0.31
CA ILE A 213 -1.60 20.55 1.78
C ILE A 213 -0.48 21.34 2.43
N ILE A 214 0.75 21.16 1.93
CA ILE A 214 1.94 21.87 2.41
C ILE A 214 2.96 22.02 1.26
N LYS A 215 3.66 23.15 1.22
CA LYS A 215 4.79 23.33 0.30
C LYS A 215 5.91 22.33 0.63
N ASN A 216 6.70 21.98 -0.37
CA ASN A 216 7.83 21.06 -0.21
C ASN A 216 9.12 21.67 -0.77
N HIS A 217 10.24 21.03 -0.46
CA HIS A 217 11.56 21.53 -0.84
C HIS A 217 11.97 21.28 -2.29
N ILE A 218 11.20 20.56 -3.11
CA ILE A 218 11.62 20.18 -4.45
C ILE A 218 11.66 21.40 -5.37
N VAL A 219 12.75 21.52 -6.12
CA VAL A 219 12.95 22.48 -7.20
C VAL A 219 12.84 21.79 -8.56
N ALA A 220 13.49 20.62 -8.71
CA ALA A 220 13.47 19.85 -9.95
C ALA A 220 13.86 18.38 -9.74
N ILE A 221 13.44 17.51 -10.66
CA ILE A 221 13.86 16.10 -10.76
C ILE A 221 14.57 15.89 -12.11
N PRO A 222 15.85 16.31 -12.25
CA PRO A 222 16.53 16.28 -13.55
C PRO A 222 16.95 14.87 -13.99
N HIS A 223 16.88 13.89 -13.09
CA HIS A 223 17.23 12.49 -13.36
C HIS A 223 16.48 11.58 -12.37
N PRO A 224 16.13 10.32 -12.73
CA PRO A 224 15.41 9.41 -11.85
C PRO A 224 16.02 9.21 -10.46
N TYR A 225 17.33 9.38 -10.30
CA TYR A 225 18.06 9.27 -9.04
C TYR A 225 18.29 10.61 -8.31
N VAL A 226 17.93 11.75 -8.91
CA VAL A 226 18.34 13.08 -8.44
C VAL A 226 17.13 13.95 -8.15
N THR A 227 17.08 14.51 -6.95
CA THR A 227 16.20 15.62 -6.60
C THR A 227 17.04 16.86 -6.32
N ILE A 228 16.77 17.96 -7.03
CA ILE A 228 17.27 19.29 -6.67
C ILE A 228 16.27 19.88 -5.69
N ALA A 229 16.76 20.22 -4.49
CA ALA A 229 15.93 20.70 -3.39
C ALA A 229 16.48 21.99 -2.78
N ARG A 230 15.59 22.80 -2.22
CA ARG A 230 15.95 23.96 -1.38
C ARG A 230 16.69 23.50 -0.13
N LYS A 231 17.69 24.28 0.28
CA LYS A 231 18.35 24.08 1.58
C LYS A 231 17.38 24.45 2.69
N CYS A 232 17.12 23.49 3.56
CA CYS A 232 16.28 23.68 4.74
C CYS A 232 17.11 23.36 5.99
N GLN A 233 16.77 24.00 7.10
CA GLN A 233 17.14 23.57 8.44
C GLN A 233 16.08 22.57 8.93
N PRO A 234 16.36 21.26 8.99
CA PRO A 234 15.39 20.27 9.47
C PRO A 234 15.03 20.51 10.93
N PHE A 235 13.77 20.24 11.27
CA PHE A 235 13.36 20.11 12.67
C PHE A 235 13.90 18.78 13.24
N PRO A 236 14.33 18.74 14.52
CA PRO A 236 14.91 17.55 15.15
C PRO A 236 13.86 16.52 15.60
N ILE A 237 12.76 16.38 14.86
CA ILE A 237 11.63 15.51 15.15
C ILE A 237 11.24 14.74 13.89
N GLU A 238 11.05 13.44 14.04
CA GLU A 238 10.42 12.61 13.01
C GLU A 238 8.92 12.47 13.30
N PHE A 239 8.10 12.87 12.34
CA PHE A 239 6.64 12.85 12.48
C PHE A 239 6.13 11.51 11.96
N VAL A 240 6.11 10.50 12.82
CA VAL A 240 5.60 9.17 12.46
C VAL A 240 4.10 9.11 12.65
N VAL A 241 3.35 8.85 11.58
CA VAL A 241 1.89 8.65 11.63
C VAL A 241 1.57 7.16 11.48
N ARG A 242 0.68 6.64 12.32
CA ARG A 242 0.33 5.20 12.35
C ARG A 242 -1.18 5.01 12.26
N SER A 243 -1.60 4.01 11.49
CA SER A 243 -3.00 3.57 11.39
C SER A 243 -3.23 2.13 11.80
N TYR A 244 -2.17 1.37 12.08
CA TYR A 244 -2.25 -0.01 12.54
C TYR A 244 -1.31 -0.28 13.71
N MET A 245 -1.71 -1.21 14.57
CA MET A 245 -0.95 -1.68 15.72
C MET A 245 0.14 -2.68 15.29
N THR A 246 1.23 -2.20 14.68
CA THR A 246 2.28 -3.07 14.12
C THR A 246 3.70 -2.59 14.41
N GLY A 247 4.68 -3.30 13.84
CA GLY A 247 6.11 -3.06 13.95
C GLY A 247 6.83 -3.98 14.94
N SER A 248 8.15 -4.04 14.81
CA SER A 248 9.02 -4.93 15.59
C SER A 248 10.21 -4.22 16.25
N THR A 249 10.40 -2.92 15.99
CA THR A 249 11.46 -2.10 16.55
C THR A 249 11.07 -1.54 17.92
N ASP A 250 12.05 -1.09 18.71
CA ASP A 250 11.80 -0.53 20.04
C ASP A 250 11.01 0.79 20.01
N THR A 251 10.99 1.46 18.87
CA THR A 251 10.15 2.64 18.59
C THR A 251 8.80 2.30 17.94
N SER A 252 8.43 1.02 17.84
CA SER A 252 7.15 0.63 17.24
C SER A 252 6.03 0.54 18.27
N ILE A 253 4.82 0.94 17.86
CA ILE A 253 3.65 0.94 18.74
C ILE A 253 3.32 -0.47 19.25
N TRP A 254 3.43 -1.50 18.41
CA TRP A 254 3.14 -2.88 18.83
C TRP A 254 4.15 -3.39 19.85
N LYS A 255 5.45 -3.16 19.64
CA LYS A 255 6.49 -3.61 20.58
C LYS A 255 6.26 -3.01 21.97
N ASN A 256 6.04 -1.69 22.04
CA ASN A 256 5.75 -0.99 23.29
C ASN A 256 4.46 -1.47 23.94
N TYR A 257 3.38 -1.57 23.17
CA TYR A 257 2.09 -2.05 23.66
C TYR A 257 2.17 -3.48 24.22
N SER A 258 2.88 -4.38 23.52
CA SER A 258 3.11 -5.77 23.95
C SER A 258 3.97 -5.87 25.21
N ASN A 259 4.81 -4.86 25.48
CA ASN A 259 5.62 -4.72 26.69
C ASN A 259 4.85 -4.04 27.85
N GLY A 260 3.55 -3.76 27.68
CA GLY A 260 2.69 -3.19 28.73
C GLY A 260 2.52 -1.67 28.68
N VAL A 261 3.09 -0.98 27.69
CA VAL A 261 2.88 0.47 27.53
C VAL A 261 1.44 0.73 27.09
N ARG A 262 0.74 1.63 27.78
CA ARG A 262 -0.64 2.04 27.48
C ARG A 262 -0.82 3.52 27.20
N ASN A 263 0.14 4.35 27.61
CA ASN A 263 0.27 5.71 27.10
C ASN A 263 1.47 5.72 26.15
N TYR A 264 1.22 5.92 24.86
CA TYR A 264 2.25 5.91 23.83
C TYR A 264 2.25 7.24 23.10
N CYS A 265 3.33 8.03 23.25
CA CYS A 265 3.43 9.39 22.71
C CYS A 265 2.26 10.31 23.10
N GLY A 266 1.74 10.18 24.33
CA GLY A 266 0.58 10.94 24.81
C GLY A 266 -0.78 10.33 24.45
N HIS A 267 -0.83 9.24 23.65
CA HIS A 267 -2.08 8.57 23.29
C HIS A 267 -2.39 7.42 24.26
N GLU A 268 -3.58 7.46 24.86
CA GLU A 268 -4.12 6.34 25.62
C GLU A 268 -4.57 5.21 24.68
N LEU A 269 -3.98 4.03 24.87
CA LEU A 269 -4.27 2.82 24.12
C LEU A 269 -5.16 1.90 24.97
N PRO A 270 -6.32 1.46 24.44
CA PRO A 270 -7.19 0.55 25.18
C PRO A 270 -6.52 -0.81 25.38
N ASP A 271 -6.96 -1.55 26.39
CA ASP A 271 -6.55 -2.95 26.57
C ASP A 271 -7.13 -3.87 25.48
N GLY A 272 -6.53 -5.06 25.36
CA GLY A 272 -7.00 -6.10 24.44
C GLY A 272 -6.66 -5.89 22.96
N MET A 273 -5.90 -4.84 22.60
CA MET A 273 -5.41 -4.65 21.23
C MET A 273 -4.53 -5.82 20.77
N VAL A 274 -4.70 -6.25 19.52
CA VAL A 274 -3.92 -7.34 18.90
C VAL A 274 -2.99 -6.82 17.81
N LYS A 275 -1.93 -7.58 17.49
CA LYS A 275 -0.98 -7.24 16.44
C LYS A 275 -1.68 -7.08 15.10
N ASN A 276 -1.27 -6.07 14.33
CA ASN A 276 -1.73 -5.74 12.99
C ASN A 276 -3.20 -5.32 12.88
N GLN A 277 -3.91 -5.08 13.99
CA GLN A 277 -5.25 -4.51 13.93
C GLN A 277 -5.22 -3.04 13.48
N LYS A 278 -6.28 -2.59 12.80
CA LYS A 278 -6.49 -1.18 12.47
C LYS A 278 -6.78 -0.37 13.75
N LEU A 279 -6.19 0.81 13.86
CA LEU A 279 -6.44 1.76 14.95
C LEU A 279 -7.74 2.54 14.69
N ALA A 280 -8.39 3.00 15.75
CA ALA A 280 -9.64 3.77 15.64
C ALA A 280 -9.47 5.11 14.90
N LYS A 281 -8.28 5.70 14.99
CA LYS A 281 -7.87 6.91 14.28
C LYS A 281 -6.36 6.84 13.98
N ASN A 282 -5.92 7.66 13.04
CA ASN A 282 -4.49 7.85 12.80
C ASN A 282 -3.85 8.51 14.02
N LEU A 283 -2.74 7.96 14.50
CA LEU A 283 -2.00 8.49 15.65
C LEU A 283 -0.70 9.10 15.17
N LEU A 284 -0.43 10.33 15.57
CA LEU A 284 0.88 10.95 15.42
C LEU A 284 1.74 10.54 16.63
N THR A 285 2.80 9.78 16.37
CA THR A 285 3.67 9.18 17.40
C THR A 285 5.12 9.56 17.11
N PRO A 286 5.51 10.82 17.39
CA PRO A 286 6.79 11.34 16.96
C PRO A 286 7.96 10.68 17.68
N THR A 287 9.14 10.74 17.06
CA THR A 287 10.41 10.35 17.66
C THR A 287 11.41 11.49 17.60
N THR A 288 12.26 11.61 18.61
CA THR A 288 13.39 12.55 18.58
C THR A 288 14.47 12.05 17.63
N LYS A 289 15.28 12.96 17.09
CA LYS A 289 16.46 12.65 16.27
C LYS A 289 17.72 12.93 17.08
N GLU A 290 18.05 12.02 17.98
CA GLU A 290 19.17 12.14 18.93
C GLU A 290 20.45 11.45 18.39
N GLU A 291 21.63 11.82 18.91
CA GLU A 291 22.91 11.25 18.42
C GLU A 291 23.07 9.76 18.77
N GLU A 292 22.52 9.31 19.90
CA GLU A 292 22.59 7.90 20.32
C GLU A 292 21.43 7.09 19.75
N HIS A 293 20.20 7.36 20.19
CA HIS A 293 19.02 6.61 19.81
C HIS A 293 17.76 7.47 19.77
N ASP A 294 17.01 7.38 18.66
CA ASP A 294 15.69 7.97 18.54
C ASP A 294 14.74 7.38 19.59
N ARG A 295 14.04 8.22 20.36
CA ARG A 295 13.04 7.77 21.35
C ARG A 295 11.64 8.28 21.01
N PRO A 296 10.58 7.50 21.32
CA PRO A 296 9.21 8.02 21.27
C PRO A 296 9.04 9.19 22.24
N ILE A 297 8.34 10.23 21.82
CA ILE A 297 8.07 11.43 22.61
C ILE A 297 6.63 11.90 22.39
N SER A 298 6.01 12.56 23.38
CA SER A 298 4.68 13.17 23.24
C SER A 298 4.74 14.59 22.70
N ALA A 299 3.61 15.11 22.22
CA ALA A 299 3.51 16.50 21.78
C ALA A 299 3.84 17.47 22.92
N GLU A 300 3.35 17.18 24.13
CA GLU A 300 3.58 17.98 25.32
C GLU A 300 5.07 18.05 25.69
N GLU A 301 5.77 16.90 25.62
CA GLU A 301 7.21 16.82 25.87
C GLU A 301 8.02 17.54 24.79
N ILE A 302 7.65 17.47 23.51
CA ILE A 302 8.33 18.20 22.42
C ILE A 302 8.39 19.69 22.72
N ILE A 303 7.28 20.27 23.20
CA ILE A 303 7.20 21.69 23.54
C ILE A 303 7.92 22.00 24.86
N ALA A 304 7.70 21.17 25.88
CA ALA A 304 8.30 21.37 27.20
C ALA A 304 9.83 21.30 27.18
N GLU A 305 10.38 20.38 26.37
CA GLU A 305 11.81 20.19 26.17
C GLU A 305 12.40 21.12 25.09
N LYS A 306 11.57 21.95 24.45
CA LYS A 306 11.96 22.95 23.44
C LYS A 306 12.58 22.36 22.18
N TRP A 307 12.18 21.16 21.78
CA TRP A 307 12.53 20.60 20.47
C TRP A 307 11.89 21.40 19.33
N MET A 308 10.68 21.93 19.56
CA MET A 308 9.95 22.80 18.64
C MET A 308 9.15 23.86 19.41
N THR A 309 8.76 24.93 18.71
CA THR A 309 7.75 25.87 19.24
C THR A 309 6.35 25.28 19.05
N GLN A 310 5.36 25.76 19.82
CA GLN A 310 3.97 25.30 19.68
C GLN A 310 3.44 25.55 18.26
N GLU A 311 3.72 26.74 17.71
CA GLU A 311 3.29 27.13 16.37
C GLU A 311 3.88 26.20 15.29
N ASP A 312 5.18 25.89 15.39
CA ASP A 312 5.84 24.99 14.43
C ASP A 312 5.31 23.56 14.51
N TRP A 313 5.10 23.09 15.75
CA TRP A 313 4.53 21.77 15.99
C TRP A 313 3.13 21.65 15.40
N ASP A 314 2.25 22.64 15.63
CA ASP A 314 0.87 22.61 15.16
C ASP A 314 0.81 22.54 13.63
N VAL A 315 1.61 23.33 12.93
CA VAL A 315 1.71 23.31 11.45
C VAL A 315 2.18 21.94 10.95
N CYS A 316 3.28 21.41 11.52
CA CYS A 316 3.85 20.15 11.06
C CYS A 316 2.95 18.96 11.39
N ALA A 317 2.33 18.94 12.57
CA ALA A 317 1.43 17.88 13.02
C ALA A 317 0.15 17.83 12.18
N GLU A 318 -0.45 18.98 11.89
CA GLU A 318 -1.62 19.08 11.02
C GLU A 318 -1.29 18.62 9.60
N ALA A 319 -0.15 19.08 9.05
CA ALA A 319 0.31 18.68 7.73
C ALA A 319 0.57 17.16 7.66
N ALA A 320 1.30 16.59 8.63
CA ALA A 320 1.60 15.15 8.68
C ALA A 320 0.33 14.30 8.64
N LEU A 321 -0.68 14.64 9.44
CA LEU A 321 -1.95 13.91 9.48
C LEU A 321 -2.74 14.03 8.17
N LYS A 322 -2.78 15.24 7.57
CA LYS A 322 -3.46 15.46 6.28
C LYS A 322 -2.76 14.75 5.12
N VAL A 323 -1.43 14.85 5.04
CA VAL A 323 -0.61 14.15 4.04
C VAL A 323 -0.82 12.65 4.18
N PHE A 324 -0.83 12.12 5.41
CA PHE A 324 -1.06 10.70 5.64
C PHE A 324 -2.46 10.25 5.22
N ALA A 325 -3.49 11.03 5.54
CA ALA A 325 -4.86 10.73 5.15
C ALA A 325 -5.04 10.73 3.61
N LEU A 326 -4.41 11.67 2.90
CA LEU A 326 -4.40 11.67 1.44
C LEU A 326 -3.66 10.44 0.88
N GLY A 327 -2.50 10.13 1.46
CA GLY A 327 -1.73 8.93 1.10
C GLY A 327 -2.53 7.64 1.28
N GLN A 328 -3.27 7.51 2.38
CA GLN A 328 -4.16 6.36 2.61
C GLN A 328 -5.25 6.26 1.56
N LYS A 329 -5.87 7.39 1.17
CA LYS A 329 -6.91 7.40 0.15
C LYS A 329 -6.37 6.90 -1.19
N ILE A 330 -5.26 7.46 -1.66
CA ILE A 330 -4.67 7.11 -2.95
C ILE A 330 -4.15 5.66 -2.92
N ALA A 331 -3.49 5.24 -1.84
CA ALA A 331 -3.03 3.86 -1.67
C ALA A 331 -4.19 2.86 -1.73
N ASP A 332 -5.31 3.16 -1.04
CA ASP A 332 -6.51 2.30 -1.06
C ASP A 332 -7.08 2.18 -2.47
N GLU A 333 -7.21 3.27 -3.21
CA GLU A 333 -7.66 3.25 -4.62
C GLU A 333 -6.77 2.34 -5.50
N HIS A 334 -5.51 2.17 -5.12
CA HIS A 334 -4.50 1.40 -5.84
C HIS A 334 -4.26 -0.02 -5.28
N GLY A 335 -5.09 -0.47 -4.32
CA GLY A 335 -5.01 -1.82 -3.76
C GLY A 335 -3.95 -2.02 -2.69
N LEU A 336 -3.50 -0.91 -2.09
CA LEU A 336 -2.51 -0.87 -1.03
C LEU A 336 -3.12 -0.34 0.27
N ILE A 337 -2.59 -0.78 1.39
CA ILE A 337 -2.84 -0.19 2.70
C ILE A 337 -1.57 0.57 3.08
N LEU A 338 -1.66 1.90 3.19
CA LEU A 338 -0.61 2.70 3.83
C LEU A 338 -0.77 2.60 5.36
N VAL A 339 0.16 1.88 5.97
CA VAL A 339 0.05 1.40 7.36
C VAL A 339 0.57 2.43 8.34
N ASP A 340 1.78 2.88 8.10
CA ASP A 340 2.47 3.94 8.81
C ASP A 340 3.52 4.58 7.90
N THR A 341 3.93 5.79 8.23
CA THR A 341 4.98 6.53 7.52
C THR A 341 5.65 7.53 8.45
N LYS A 342 6.82 8.01 8.03
CA LYS A 342 7.64 8.99 8.73
C LYS A 342 7.82 10.21 7.84
N TYR A 343 7.50 11.40 8.36
CA TYR A 343 7.79 12.67 7.69
C TYR A 343 8.91 13.43 8.40
N GLU A 344 9.62 14.24 7.61
CA GLU A 344 10.49 15.30 8.14
C GLU A 344 10.03 16.64 7.57
N PHE A 345 10.14 17.67 8.39
CA PHE A 345 9.88 19.06 8.02
C PHE A 345 11.13 19.88 8.28
N GLY A 346 11.27 21.00 7.58
CA GLY A 346 12.36 21.94 7.84
C GLY A 346 11.98 23.36 7.45
N ARG A 347 12.70 24.33 8.02
CA ARG A 347 12.60 25.73 7.63
C ARG A 347 13.48 25.99 6.43
N ASP A 348 12.91 26.51 5.35
CA ASP A 348 13.65 27.00 4.21
C ASP A 348 14.65 28.08 4.66
N LEU A 349 15.93 27.95 4.28
CA LEU A 349 16.97 28.88 4.74
C LEU A 349 16.84 30.28 4.11
N GLU A 350 16.12 30.39 2.99
CA GLU A 350 15.89 31.68 2.32
C GLU A 350 14.64 32.39 2.84
N THR A 351 13.50 31.69 2.91
CA THR A 351 12.20 32.31 3.23
C THR A 351 11.76 32.12 4.68
N GLY A 352 12.33 31.15 5.41
CA GLY A 352 11.89 30.77 6.76
C GLY A 352 10.59 29.95 6.82
N GLU A 353 9.96 29.69 5.66
CA GLU A 353 8.74 28.88 5.55
C GLU A 353 9.00 27.42 5.95
N ILE A 354 8.01 26.77 6.57
CA ILE A 354 8.05 25.34 6.85
C ILE A 354 7.73 24.57 5.56
N LEU A 355 8.63 23.68 5.17
CA LEU A 355 8.49 22.81 4.02
C LEU A 355 8.48 21.34 4.47
N LEU A 356 7.69 20.52 3.77
CA LEU A 356 7.87 19.08 3.79
C LEU A 356 9.17 18.74 3.05
N ILE A 357 10.05 17.98 3.70
CA ILE A 357 11.38 17.65 3.19
C ILE A 357 11.57 16.13 3.17
N ASP A 358 12.79 15.72 2.86
CA ASP A 358 13.24 14.34 2.88
C ASP A 358 12.57 13.46 1.81
N GLU A 359 12.02 12.30 2.16
CA GLU A 359 11.26 11.44 1.25
C GLU A 359 9.85 11.19 1.80
N VAL A 360 8.88 10.96 0.91
CA VAL A 360 7.47 10.83 1.27
C VAL A 360 6.91 9.52 0.73
N HIS A 361 6.29 8.73 1.61
CA HIS A 361 5.45 7.57 1.23
C HIS A 361 6.15 6.50 0.37
N THR A 362 7.46 6.41 0.51
CA THR A 362 8.31 5.40 -0.14
C THR A 362 8.31 4.07 0.64
N PRO A 363 8.72 2.94 0.02
CA PRO A 363 8.96 1.69 0.75
C PRO A 363 10.04 1.75 1.85
N ASP A 364 10.92 2.76 1.87
CA ASP A 364 11.93 2.91 2.92
C ASP A 364 11.42 3.74 4.11
N SER A 365 10.52 4.70 3.87
CA SER A 365 9.90 5.57 4.87
C SER A 365 8.56 5.06 5.40
N SER A 366 7.95 4.08 4.71
CA SER A 366 6.55 3.69 4.94
C SER A 366 6.33 2.19 4.82
N ARG A 367 5.34 1.68 5.54
CA ARG A 367 4.87 0.30 5.41
C ARG A 367 3.64 0.25 4.52
N TYR A 368 3.69 -0.64 3.53
CA TYR A 368 2.58 -0.94 2.64
C TYR A 368 2.20 -2.41 2.73
N TRP A 369 0.91 -2.67 2.89
CA TRP A 369 0.34 -4.01 2.76
C TRP A 369 -0.54 -4.13 1.55
N LEU A 370 -0.69 -5.36 1.04
CA LEU A 370 -1.69 -5.65 0.03
C LEU A 370 -3.09 -5.65 0.65
N ALA A 371 -3.96 -4.76 0.16
CA ALA A 371 -5.32 -4.63 0.68
C ALA A 371 -6.13 -5.93 0.48
N SER A 372 -5.96 -6.56 -0.68
CA SER A 372 -6.71 -7.76 -1.10
C SER A 372 -6.47 -8.99 -0.22
N SER A 373 -5.36 -9.07 0.52
CA SER A 373 -5.05 -10.22 1.39
C SER A 373 -5.11 -9.92 2.88
N TYR A 374 -5.25 -8.65 3.28
CA TYR A 374 -5.19 -8.25 4.69
C TYR A 374 -6.22 -8.95 5.57
N ALA A 375 -7.52 -8.85 5.24
CA ALA A 375 -8.59 -9.38 6.09
C ALA A 375 -8.46 -10.90 6.31
N ASP A 376 -8.24 -11.65 5.22
CA ASP A 376 -8.07 -13.10 5.27
C ASP A 376 -6.85 -13.53 6.08
N ARG A 377 -5.74 -12.80 5.97
CA ARG A 377 -4.51 -13.10 6.71
C ARG A 377 -4.67 -12.83 8.19
N ILE A 378 -5.31 -11.72 8.57
CA ILE A 378 -5.59 -11.41 9.98
C ILE A 378 -6.56 -12.45 10.57
N ALA A 379 -7.61 -12.84 9.86
CA ALA A 379 -8.54 -13.88 10.32
C ALA A 379 -7.86 -15.23 10.58
N LYS A 380 -6.76 -15.51 9.87
CA LYS A 380 -5.93 -16.72 10.03
C LYS A 380 -4.78 -16.55 11.04
N GLY A 381 -4.67 -15.40 11.71
CA GLY A 381 -3.57 -15.10 12.63
C GLY A 381 -2.20 -14.95 11.95
N MET A 382 -2.18 -14.64 10.65
CA MET A 382 -0.96 -14.47 9.86
C MET A 382 -0.54 -12.99 9.79
N GLU A 383 0.76 -12.74 9.59
CA GLU A 383 1.27 -11.41 9.27
C GLU A 383 0.68 -10.90 7.97
N PRO A 384 0.31 -9.61 7.84
CA PRO A 384 -0.06 -9.00 6.56
C PRO A 384 0.97 -9.24 5.47
N GLU A 385 0.50 -9.27 4.23
CA GLU A 385 1.40 -9.42 3.09
C GLU A 385 2.10 -8.10 2.80
N ASN A 386 3.42 -8.09 3.00
CA ASN A 386 4.27 -6.91 2.92
C ASN A 386 5.15 -6.96 1.65
N ILE A 387 5.31 -5.80 1.02
CA ILE A 387 6.15 -5.60 -0.18
C ILE A 387 7.52 -4.96 0.18
N ASP A 388 7.74 -4.63 1.46
CA ASP A 388 8.96 -3.97 1.93
C ASP A 388 10.17 -4.91 2.14
N LYS A 389 11.24 -4.33 2.71
CA LYS A 389 12.54 -4.95 2.99
C LYS A 389 12.56 -5.96 4.15
N GLU A 390 11.46 -6.24 4.83
CA GLU A 390 11.48 -7.08 6.05
C GLU A 390 11.98 -8.50 5.76
N PHE A 391 11.70 -9.07 4.59
CA PHE A 391 12.21 -10.40 4.23
C PHE A 391 13.74 -10.44 4.09
N LEU A 392 14.38 -9.35 3.64
CA LEU A 392 15.84 -9.25 3.64
C LEU A 392 16.37 -9.23 5.08
N ARG A 393 15.72 -8.47 5.98
CA ARG A 393 16.10 -8.42 7.41
C ARG A 393 15.95 -9.78 8.09
N LEU A 394 14.87 -10.49 7.82
CA LEU A 394 14.65 -11.84 8.34
C LEU A 394 15.75 -12.80 7.84
N TRP A 395 16.09 -12.74 6.55
CA TRP A 395 17.16 -13.57 5.99
C TRP A 395 18.50 -13.41 6.72
N PHE A 396 18.87 -12.17 7.07
CA PHE A 396 20.07 -11.89 7.88
C PHE A 396 19.93 -12.39 9.33
N ARG A 397 18.82 -12.09 10.02
CA ARG A 397 18.59 -12.52 11.42
C ARG A 397 18.61 -14.04 11.59
N GLU A 398 18.17 -14.78 10.58
CA GLU A 398 18.21 -16.24 10.59
C GLU A 398 19.62 -16.83 10.45
N ARG A 399 20.60 -16.03 9.99
CA ARG A 399 21.94 -16.51 9.60
C ARG A 399 23.08 -15.91 10.40
N CYS A 400 22.88 -14.73 10.99
CA CYS A 400 23.89 -14.03 11.77
C CYS A 400 23.26 -13.14 12.85
N ASP A 401 24.06 -12.72 13.82
CA ASP A 401 23.74 -11.54 14.66
C ASP A 401 24.30 -10.28 13.97
N PRO A 402 23.49 -9.54 13.19
CA PRO A 402 23.99 -8.48 12.31
C PRO A 402 24.58 -7.28 13.08
N TYR A 403 24.25 -7.15 14.37
CA TYR A 403 24.77 -6.10 15.25
C TYR A 403 26.15 -6.42 15.81
N LYS A 404 26.52 -7.70 15.93
CA LYS A 404 27.76 -8.13 16.57
C LYS A 404 28.80 -8.65 15.58
N GLU A 405 28.36 -9.25 14.49
CA GLU A 405 29.28 -9.88 13.54
C GLU A 405 30.04 -8.84 12.71
N LYS A 406 31.36 -9.01 12.58
CA LYS A 406 32.19 -8.06 11.83
C LYS A 406 31.86 -8.04 10.35
N VAL A 407 31.59 -9.20 9.76
CA VAL A 407 31.29 -9.38 8.34
C VAL A 407 29.89 -9.97 8.23
N LEU A 408 29.02 -9.35 7.44
CA LEU A 408 27.71 -9.90 7.16
C LEU A 408 27.80 -10.91 6.01
N PRO A 409 26.98 -11.99 6.03
CA PRO A 409 26.89 -12.89 4.90
C PRO A 409 26.33 -12.15 3.67
N GLU A 410 26.81 -12.48 2.48
CA GLU A 410 26.31 -11.86 1.26
C GLU A 410 24.90 -12.40 0.92
N PRO A 411 23.90 -11.53 0.69
CA PRO A 411 22.56 -11.99 0.34
C PRO A 411 22.56 -12.64 -1.06
N PRO A 412 21.83 -13.74 -1.25
CA PRO A 412 21.73 -14.41 -2.55
C PRO A 412 21.23 -13.46 -3.63
N ARG A 413 21.78 -13.58 -4.84
CA ARG A 413 21.36 -12.83 -6.03
C ARG A 413 19.84 -12.74 -6.17
N GLU A 414 19.14 -13.88 -6.12
CA GLU A 414 17.69 -13.94 -6.28
C GLU A 414 16.93 -13.19 -5.18
N LEU A 415 17.49 -13.11 -3.96
CA LEU A 415 16.92 -12.34 -2.87
C LEU A 415 16.98 -10.84 -3.16
N VAL A 416 18.11 -10.37 -3.69
CA VAL A 416 18.32 -8.96 -4.07
C VAL A 416 17.46 -8.57 -5.27
N LEU A 417 17.37 -9.45 -6.28
CA LEU A 417 16.53 -9.21 -7.45
C LEU A 417 15.04 -9.23 -7.10
N GLU A 418 14.60 -10.10 -6.19
CA GLU A 418 13.23 -10.08 -5.69
C GLU A 418 12.92 -8.79 -4.91
N LEU A 419 13.90 -8.26 -4.16
CA LEU A 419 13.76 -6.96 -3.51
C LEU A 419 13.61 -5.81 -4.52
N SER A 420 14.47 -5.78 -5.53
CA SER A 420 14.36 -4.81 -6.64
C SER A 420 13.00 -4.91 -7.32
N ARG A 421 12.55 -6.13 -7.64
CA ARG A 421 11.24 -6.38 -8.26
C ARG A 421 10.10 -5.84 -7.40
N ARG A 422 10.12 -6.08 -6.09
CA ARG A 422 9.08 -5.61 -5.16
C ARG A 422 9.05 -4.09 -5.04
N TYR A 423 10.20 -3.44 -5.00
CA TYR A 423 10.31 -1.98 -5.02
C TYR A 423 9.67 -1.41 -6.29
N ILE A 424 10.02 -1.96 -7.45
CA ILE A 424 9.43 -1.56 -8.73
C ILE A 424 7.92 -1.84 -8.74
N THR A 425 7.48 -3.01 -8.28
CA THR A 425 6.05 -3.36 -8.15
C THR A 425 5.32 -2.30 -7.34
N LEU A 426 5.89 -1.90 -6.19
CA LEU A 426 5.26 -0.92 -5.32
C LEU A 426 5.22 0.48 -5.95
N PHE A 427 6.27 0.90 -6.66
CA PHE A 427 6.25 2.13 -7.46
C PHE A 427 5.09 2.10 -8.46
N GLU A 428 5.01 1.08 -9.31
CA GLU A 428 3.98 0.99 -10.35
C GLU A 428 2.57 0.90 -9.76
N MET A 429 2.42 0.24 -8.60
CA MET A 429 1.15 0.24 -7.89
C MET A 429 0.80 1.61 -7.31
N ILE A 430 1.76 2.31 -6.69
CA ILE A 430 1.54 3.63 -6.08
C ILE A 430 1.22 4.68 -7.15
N THR A 431 1.98 4.72 -8.23
CA THR A 431 1.90 5.80 -9.22
C THR A 431 0.96 5.48 -10.39
N TRP A 432 0.66 4.20 -10.61
CA TRP A 432 0.06 3.69 -11.86
C TRP A 432 0.87 4.02 -13.13
N GLU A 433 2.14 4.35 -12.96
CA GLU A 433 3.06 4.57 -14.06
C GLU A 433 3.93 3.32 -14.26
N HIS A 434 4.43 3.15 -15.49
CA HIS A 434 5.42 2.11 -15.76
C HIS A 434 6.79 2.57 -15.30
N PHE A 435 7.55 1.65 -14.71
CA PHE A 435 8.93 1.96 -14.35
C PHE A 435 9.83 1.90 -15.59
N ASP A 436 10.36 3.07 -15.96
CA ASP A 436 11.38 3.18 -16.99
C ASP A 436 12.78 2.96 -16.40
N PHE A 437 13.54 2.07 -17.03
CA PHE A 437 14.87 1.68 -16.55
C PHE A 437 15.94 2.68 -17.03
N PRO A 438 16.54 3.50 -16.15
CA PRO A 438 17.62 4.40 -16.52
C PRO A 438 18.87 3.62 -16.94
N THR A 439 19.63 4.15 -17.91
CA THR A 439 20.74 3.42 -18.57
C THR A 439 22.08 4.16 -18.56
N ASP A 440 22.09 5.43 -18.17
CA ASP A 440 23.21 6.36 -18.17
C ASP A 440 24.02 6.36 -16.87
N GLY A 441 23.53 5.69 -15.82
CA GLY A 441 24.27 5.41 -14.59
C GLY A 441 24.75 6.67 -13.86
N GLU A 442 25.90 6.57 -13.19
CA GLU A 442 26.43 7.67 -12.37
C GLU A 442 26.96 8.85 -13.20
N GLU A 443 27.32 8.63 -14.46
CA GLU A 443 27.71 9.70 -15.39
C GLU A 443 26.49 10.57 -15.75
N GLY A 444 25.34 9.95 -16.03
CA GLY A 444 24.07 10.64 -16.23
C GLY A 444 23.66 11.48 -15.03
N ILE A 445 23.80 10.92 -13.82
CA ILE A 445 23.57 11.63 -12.55
C ILE A 445 24.47 12.86 -12.44
N ALA A 446 25.78 12.72 -12.69
CA ALA A 446 26.73 13.81 -12.62
C ALA A 446 26.39 14.93 -13.63
N SER A 447 26.04 14.56 -14.87
CA SER A 447 25.62 15.50 -15.91
C SER A 447 24.36 16.26 -15.51
N ALA A 448 23.36 15.55 -14.97
CA ALA A 448 22.12 16.15 -14.51
C ALA A 448 22.37 17.19 -13.39
N ILE A 449 23.22 16.88 -12.42
CA ILE A 449 23.56 17.82 -11.33
C ILE A 449 24.34 19.02 -11.85
N ARG A 450 25.36 18.81 -12.70
CA ARG A 450 26.18 19.88 -13.28
C ARG A 450 25.35 20.88 -14.09
N SER A 451 24.23 20.45 -14.68
CA SER A 451 23.31 21.36 -15.40
C SER A 451 22.67 22.43 -14.49
N PHE A 452 22.72 22.27 -13.17
CA PHE A 452 22.23 23.24 -12.18
C PHE A 452 23.36 24.01 -11.46
N GLN A 453 24.61 23.57 -11.59
CA GLN A 453 25.77 24.29 -11.06
C GLN A 453 26.14 25.39 -12.05
N LYS A 454 25.87 26.64 -11.68
CA LYS A 454 26.13 27.82 -12.53
C LYS A 454 27.57 28.30 -12.46
#